data_AF-A0A430UW38-F1
#
_entry.id   AF-A0A430UW38-F1
#
_cell.length_a   1.000
_cell.length_b   1.000
_cell.length_c   1.000
_cell.angle_alpha   90.00
_cell.angle_beta   90.00
_cell.angle_gamma   90.00
#
_symmetry.space_group_name_H-M   'P 1'
#
loop_
_entity.id
_entity.type
_entity.pdbx_description
1 polymer ?
#
loop_
_entity_poly.entity_id
_entity_poly.type
_entity_poly.pdbx_seq_one_letter_code
_entity_poly.pdbx_strand_id
1 'polypeptide(L)'
;MEERRLPGETEAVWNLVRDGEVWTYRVWASPYLPEEVRAFPGARQVVRMEREVRHKGTGEVRRTVSYALTSLGPEVAEARRLGELL
;
A
#
# COMPACT_ATOMS: atom_id res chain seq x y z
N MET A 1 3.19 -17.32 -10.54
CA MET A 1 4.52 -16.69 -10.69
C MET A 1 4.84 -16.08 -9.34
N GLU A 2 5.94 -16.48 -8.70
CA GLU A 2 6.47 -15.68 -7.58
C GLU A 2 6.91 -14.35 -8.16
N GLU A 3 6.16 -13.28 -7.90
CA GLU A 3 6.64 -11.92 -8.14
C GLU A 3 7.87 -11.74 -7.26
N ARG A 4 9.04 -11.70 -7.89
CA ARG A 4 10.31 -11.51 -7.22
C ARG A 4 10.33 -10.08 -6.67
N ARG A 5 10.11 -9.95 -5.36
CA ARG A 5 10.16 -8.66 -4.64
C ARG A 5 11.46 -7.94 -4.93
N LEU A 6 11.37 -6.62 -5.17
CA LEU A 6 12.55 -5.80 -5.37
C LEU A 6 13.30 -5.62 -4.04
N PRO A 7 14.63 -5.37 -4.07
CA PRO A 7 15.39 -5.14 -2.85
C PRO A 7 14.81 -3.99 -2.02
N GLY A 8 14.56 -4.24 -0.73
CA GLY A 8 14.01 -3.25 0.20
C GLY A 8 12.50 -3.01 0.06
N GLU A 9 11.82 -3.73 -0.83
CA GLU A 9 10.36 -3.69 -0.92
C GLU A 9 9.72 -4.37 0.30
N THR A 10 8.69 -3.72 0.84
CA THR A 10 7.90 -4.25 1.94
C THR A 10 6.45 -4.40 1.52
N GLU A 11 5.77 -5.41 2.08
CA GLU A 11 4.36 -5.70 1.82
C GLU A 11 3.65 -5.90 3.16
N ALA A 12 2.44 -5.37 3.28
CA ALA A 12 1.57 -5.59 4.43
C ALA A 12 0.15 -5.90 3.98
N VAL A 13 -0.47 -6.87 4.64
CA VAL A 13 -1.89 -7.21 4.46
C VAL A 13 -2.55 -7.21 5.82
N TRP A 14 -3.70 -6.55 5.93
CA TRP A 14 -4.51 -6.61 7.14
C TRP A 14 -5.99 -6.40 6.84
N ASN A 15 -6.82 -6.76 7.82
CA ASN A 15 -8.27 -6.61 7.74
C ASN A 15 -8.79 -5.80 8.92
N LEU A 16 -9.86 -5.05 8.71
CA LEU A 16 -10.63 -4.36 9.74
C LEU A 16 -12.11 -4.67 9.55
N VAL A 17 -12.84 -4.81 10.66
CA VAL A 17 -14.29 -4.96 10.63
C VAL A 17 -14.91 -3.69 11.17
N ARG A 18 -15.80 -3.06 10.39
CA ARG A 18 -16.48 -1.81 10.73
C ARG A 18 -17.90 -1.83 10.18
N ASP A 19 -18.91 -1.55 11.01
CA ASP A 19 -20.30 -1.33 10.59
C ASP A 19 -20.86 -2.37 9.59
N GLY A 20 -20.64 -3.66 9.85
CA GLY A 20 -21.10 -4.74 8.97
C GLY A 20 -20.26 -4.95 7.70
N GLU A 21 -19.15 -4.24 7.56
CA GLU A 21 -18.21 -4.36 6.44
C GLU A 21 -16.90 -5.01 6.88
N VAL A 22 -16.25 -5.70 5.94
CA VAL A 22 -14.87 -6.19 6.06
C VAL A 22 -14.01 -5.38 5.10
N TRP A 23 -13.01 -4.70 5.65
CA TRP A 23 -12.07 -3.87 4.92
C TRP A 23 -10.73 -4.60 4.86
N THR A 24 -10.36 -5.05 3.68
CA THR A 24 -9.08 -5.72 3.41
C THR A 24 -8.14 -4.73 2.75
N TYR A 25 -6.95 -4.58 3.32
CA TYR A 25 -5.90 -3.73 2.80
C TYR A 25 -4.72 -4.59 2.37
N ARG A 26 -4.15 -4.25 1.22
CA ARG A 26 -2.88 -4.79 0.75
C ARG A 26 -2.01 -3.64 0.28
N VAL A 27 -0.86 -3.47 0.91
CA VAL A 27 0.02 -2.32 0.68
C VAL A 27 1.41 -2.80 0.33
N TRP A 28 1.97 -2.17 -0.69
CA TRP A 28 3.37 -2.33 -1.10
C TRP A 28 4.07 -1.00 -0.98
N ALA A 29 5.28 -1.01 -0.45
CA ALA A 29 6.17 0.14 -0.45
C ALA A 29 7.53 -0.26 -1.01
N SER A 30 8.03 0.50 -1.98
CA SER A 30 9.30 0.20 -2.65
C SER A 30 10.21 1.42 -2.69
N PRO A 31 11.48 1.29 -2.27
CA PRO A 31 12.50 2.31 -2.51
C PRO A 31 13.08 2.24 -3.93
N TYR A 32 12.72 1.22 -4.72
CA TYR A 32 13.22 1.06 -6.07
C TYR A 32 12.42 1.93 -7.05
N LEU A 33 12.84 3.20 -7.12
CA LEU A 33 12.18 4.22 -7.91
C LEU A 33 12.71 4.25 -9.35
N PRO A 34 11.85 4.33 -10.39
CA PRO A 34 12.26 4.72 -11.73
C PRO A 34 12.99 6.08 -11.73
N GLU A 35 13.84 6.33 -12.73
CA GLU A 35 14.62 7.58 -12.82
C GLU A 35 13.73 8.83 -12.83
N GLU A 36 12.59 8.74 -13.52
CA GLU A 36 11.60 9.81 -13.63
C GLU A 36 10.97 10.13 -12.26
N VAL A 37 10.79 9.13 -11.41
CA VAL A 37 10.25 9.31 -10.06
C VAL A 37 11.32 9.83 -9.11
N ARG A 38 12.59 9.42 -9.30
CA ARG A 38 13.74 9.97 -8.54
C ARG A 38 13.94 11.46 -8.78
N ALA A 39 13.49 11.99 -9.92
CA ALA A 39 13.51 13.42 -10.18
C ALA A 39 12.54 14.21 -9.28
N PHE A 40 11.54 13.56 -8.68
CA PHE A 40 10.64 14.21 -7.74
C PHE A 40 11.37 14.52 -6.41
N PRO A 41 11.48 15.79 -6.00
CA PRO A 41 12.29 16.16 -4.85
C PRO A 41 11.88 15.43 -3.57
N GLY A 42 12.86 14.75 -2.97
CA GLY A 42 12.67 14.02 -1.72
C GLY A 42 11.93 12.69 -1.85
N ALA A 43 11.59 12.20 -3.05
CA ALA A 43 11.00 10.87 -3.20
C ALA A 43 12.00 9.78 -2.76
N ARG A 44 11.65 9.01 -1.72
CA ARG A 44 12.45 7.90 -1.20
C ARG A 44 11.74 6.56 -1.30
N GLN A 45 10.41 6.55 -1.34
CA GLN A 45 9.62 5.36 -1.62
C GLN A 45 8.35 5.69 -2.41
N VAL A 46 7.89 4.72 -3.21
CA VAL A 46 6.56 4.69 -3.82
C VAL A 46 5.70 3.69 -3.06
N VAL A 47 4.43 4.04 -2.87
CA VAL A 47 3.45 3.21 -2.16
C VAL A 47 2.29 2.92 -3.08
N ARG A 48 1.86 1.66 -3.11
CA ARG A 48 0.61 1.22 -3.72
C ARG A 48 -0.26 0.60 -2.64
N MET A 49 -1.50 1.04 -2.52
CA MET A 49 -2.48 0.45 -1.62
C MET A 49 -3.68 -0.03 -2.41
N GLU A 50 -3.98 -1.32 -2.31
CA GLU A 50 -5.28 -1.87 -2.67
C GLU A 50 -6.16 -1.96 -1.42
N ARG A 51 -7.43 -1.58 -1.57
CA ARG A 51 -8.46 -1.71 -0.55
C ARG A 51 -9.68 -2.38 -1.13
N GLU A 52 -10.07 -3.52 -0.56
CA GLU A 52 -11.34 -4.18 -0.82
C GLU A 52 -12.27 -3.97 0.38
N VAL A 53 -13.48 -3.49 0.15
CA VAL A 53 -14.52 -3.37 1.18
C VAL A 53 -15.69 -4.25 0.79
N ARG A 54 -15.99 -5.25 1.64
CA ARG A 54 -17.09 -6.18 1.46
C ARG A 54 -18.18 -5.93 2.50
N HIS A 55 -19.40 -5.65 2.06
CA HIS A 55 -20.55 -5.54 2.95
C HIS A 55 -21.10 -6.94 3.27
N LYS A 56 -21.15 -7.32 4.56
CA LYS A 56 -21.48 -8.70 4.98
C LYS A 56 -22.93 -9.09 4.69
N GLY A 57 -23.86 -8.14 4.79
CA GLY A 57 -25.29 -8.42 4.61
C GLY A 57 -25.74 -8.52 3.15
N THR A 58 -25.07 -7.81 2.24
CA THR A 58 -25.45 -7.73 0.82
C THR A 58 -24.48 -8.47 -0.09
N GLY A 59 -23.26 -8.75 0.37
CA GLY A 59 -22.20 -9.32 -0.45
C GLY A 59 -21.56 -8.32 -1.43
N GLU A 60 -21.98 -7.04 -1.41
CA GLU A 60 -21.39 -6.01 -2.27
C GLU A 60 -19.89 -5.86 -2.00
N VAL A 61 -19.11 -5.72 -3.06
CA VAL A 61 -17.65 -5.54 -3.01
C VAL A 61 -17.25 -4.27 -3.74
N ARG A 62 -16.55 -3.38 -3.03
CA ARG A 62 -15.94 -2.16 -3.59
C ARG A 62 -14.43 -2.29 -3.54
N ARG A 63 -13.75 -1.91 -4.62
CA ARG A 63 -12.28 -1.96 -4.72
C ARG A 63 -11.73 -0.59 -5.06
N THR A 64 -10.64 -0.22 -4.40
CA THR A 64 -9.93 1.03 -4.66
C THR A 64 -8.43 0.74 -4.71
N VAL A 65 -7.74 1.42 -5.62
CA VAL A 65 -6.28 1.42 -5.69
C VAL A 65 -5.80 2.86 -5.53
N SER A 66 -4.90 3.08 -4.59
CA SER A 66 -4.27 4.36 -4.32
C SER A 66 -2.76 4.27 -4.51
N TYR A 67 -2.16 5.36 -4.98
CA TYR A 67 -0.71 5.49 -5.14
C TYR A 67 -0.22 6.72 -4.39
N ALA A 68 0.96 6.64 -3.77
CA ALA A 68 1.57 7.76 -3.08
C ALA A 68 3.10 7.76 -3.24
N LEU A 69 3.72 8.93 -3.13
CA LEU A 69 5.16 9.11 -2.98
C LEU A 69 5.44 9.64 -1.59
N THR A 70 6.55 9.19 -0.98
CA THR A 70 6.95 9.65 0.35
C THR A 70 8.44 9.91 0.42
N SER A 71 8.81 10.87 1.27
CA SER A 71 10.20 11.14 1.64
C SER A 71 10.72 10.29 2.78
N LEU A 72 9.90 9.41 3.33
CA LEU A 72 10.32 8.42 4.31
C LEU A 72 11.02 7.28 3.57
N GLY A 73 12.23 6.93 4.01
CA GLY A 73 12.93 5.74 3.52
C GLY A 73 12.41 4.46 4.19
N PRO A 74 12.73 3.27 3.64
CA PRO A 74 12.30 1.98 4.18
C PRO A 74 12.81 1.74 5.61
N GLU A 75 13.92 2.39 6.00
CA GLU A 75 14.46 2.38 7.36
C GLU A 75 13.60 3.14 8.38
N VAL A 76 12.71 4.02 7.92
CA VAL A 76 11.84 4.87 8.78
C VAL A 76 10.40 4.36 8.77
N ALA A 77 9.88 3.98 7.60
CA ALA A 77 8.50 3.54 7.46
C ALA A 77 8.36 2.45 6.40
N GLU A 78 7.95 1.27 6.84
CA GLU A 78 7.56 0.13 6.00
C GLU A 78 6.10 0.23 5.53
N ALA A 79 5.70 -0.65 4.61
CA ALA A 79 4.38 -0.66 3.98
C ALA A 79 3.22 -0.61 4.95
N ARG A 80 3.29 -1.31 6.10
CA ARG A 80 2.23 -1.26 7.11
C ARG A 80 2.03 0.16 7.64
N ARG A 81 3.13 0.80 8.08
CA ARG A 81 3.09 2.15 8.63
C ARG A 81 2.65 3.18 7.60
N LEU A 82 3.15 3.06 6.37
CA LEU A 82 2.76 3.95 5.27
C LEU A 82 1.29 3.78 4.89
N GLY A 83 0.80 2.55 4.86
CA GLY A 83 -0.60 2.24 4.56
C GLY A 83 -1.59 2.70 5.62
N GLU A 84 -1.15 2.92 6.87
CA GLU A 84 -1.98 3.54 7.92
C GLU A 84 -2.14 5.05 7.75
N LEU A 85 -1.31 5.69 6.92
CA LEU A 85 -1.34 7.13 6.64
C LEU A 85 -2.20 7.48 5.40
N LEU A 86 -2.71 6.48 4.68
CA LEU A 86 -3.51 6.61 3.44
C LEU A 86 -4.97 6.20 3.67
#